data_AF-A0A1H8PV43-F1
#
_entry.id   AF-A0A1H8PV43-F1
#
_cell.length_a   1.000
_cell.length_b   1.000
_cell.length_c   1.000
_cell.angle_alpha   90.00
_cell.angle_beta   90.00
_cell.angle_gamma   90.00
#
_symmetry.space_group_name_H-M   'P 1'
#
loop_
_entity.id
_entity.type
_entity.pdbx_description
1 polymer ?
#
loop_
_entity_poly.entity_id
_entity_poly.type
_entity_poly.pdbx_seq_one_letter_code
_entity_poly.pdbx_strand_id
1 'polypeptide(L)'
;MSEVLHLTEETVKAAAELFETAALRPGQLVVVGCSTSEVRGARIGSDSSVEVAQAVLSGLMQVAERYAVQLAVQCCEHLNRALVVERAVLERYGLEEVCVRPAPKAGGSLAACAMQSFAEPVVVEAIQAHAGLDIGNTLIGMHLKRVAVPVRLQQKYIGAAPVVAARTRPKLIGGARAIYE
;
A
#
# COMPACT_ATOMS: atom_id res chain seq x y z
N MET A 1 1.77 -20.66 12.82
CA MET A 1 3.10 -20.00 12.84
C MET A 1 3.80 -20.01 11.49
N SER A 2 4.05 -21.17 10.85
CA SER A 2 4.76 -21.25 9.55
C SER A 2 4.13 -20.39 8.44
N GLU A 3 2.81 -20.39 8.32
CA GLU A 3 2.10 -19.67 7.24
C GLU A 3 2.12 -18.14 7.39
N VAL A 4 1.96 -17.61 8.61
CA VAL A 4 1.98 -16.16 8.89
C VAL A 4 3.38 -15.57 8.67
N LEU A 5 4.42 -16.32 9.04
CA LEU A 5 5.81 -15.97 8.75
C LEU A 5 6.04 -15.87 7.24
N HIS A 6 5.49 -16.81 6.47
CA HIS A 6 5.61 -16.82 5.02
C HIS A 6 4.99 -15.56 4.37
N LEU A 7 3.79 -15.15 4.79
CA LEU A 7 3.14 -13.94 4.28
C LEU A 7 3.96 -12.68 4.55
N THR A 8 4.59 -12.60 5.72
CA THR A 8 5.50 -11.50 6.06
C THR A 8 6.68 -11.46 5.10
N GLU A 9 7.33 -12.60 4.87
CA GLU A 9 8.50 -12.71 3.97
C GLU A 9 8.16 -12.38 2.52
N GLU A 10 7.03 -12.87 2.00
CA GLU A 10 6.55 -12.54 0.66
C GLU A 10 6.27 -11.04 0.53
N THR A 11 5.64 -10.46 1.55
CA THR A 11 5.36 -9.02 1.57
C THR A 11 6.65 -8.21 1.58
N VAL A 12 7.64 -8.60 2.39
CA VAL A 12 8.96 -7.96 2.43
C VAL A 12 9.63 -8.02 1.05
N LYS A 13 9.61 -9.18 0.38
CA LYS A 13 10.19 -9.33 -0.97
C LYS A 13 9.53 -8.40 -1.98
N ALA A 14 8.19 -8.43 -2.06
CA ALA A 14 7.43 -7.60 -2.99
C ALA A 14 7.65 -6.10 -2.76
N ALA A 15 7.60 -5.66 -1.50
CA ALA A 15 7.79 -4.26 -1.14
C ALA A 15 9.24 -3.80 -1.38
N ALA A 16 10.24 -4.59 -0.99
CA ALA A 16 11.65 -4.25 -1.20
C ALA A 16 11.98 -4.13 -2.68
N GLU A 17 11.51 -5.08 -3.49
CA GLU A 17 11.70 -5.06 -4.94
C GLU A 17 11.04 -3.84 -5.59
N LEU A 18 9.82 -3.50 -5.17
CA LEU A 18 9.16 -2.26 -5.62
C LEU A 18 9.97 -1.02 -5.24
N PHE A 19 10.41 -0.91 -3.99
CA PHE A 19 11.03 0.31 -3.47
C PHE A 19 12.40 0.56 -4.12
N GLU A 20 13.16 -0.51 -4.33
CA GLU A 20 14.42 -0.50 -5.07
C GLU A 20 14.20 -0.12 -6.54
N THR A 21 13.28 -0.80 -7.23
CA THR A 21 12.99 -0.55 -8.66
C THR A 21 12.41 0.85 -8.89
N ALA A 22 11.62 1.36 -7.94
CA ALA A 22 11.06 2.70 -7.99
C ALA A 22 12.07 3.79 -7.61
N ALA A 23 13.26 3.43 -7.11
CA ALA A 23 14.28 4.34 -6.59
C ALA A 23 13.68 5.37 -5.61
N LEU A 24 12.86 4.89 -4.67
CA LEU A 24 12.16 5.74 -3.73
C LEU A 24 13.13 6.50 -2.83
N ARG A 25 12.76 7.73 -2.51
CA ARG A 25 13.52 8.62 -1.61
C ARG A 25 12.85 8.72 -0.25
N PRO A 26 13.63 8.96 0.82
CA PRO A 26 13.08 9.20 2.15
C PRO A 26 11.94 10.23 2.16
N GLY A 27 10.85 9.89 2.82
CA GLY A 27 9.64 10.70 2.94
C GLY A 27 8.65 10.58 1.79
N GLN A 28 8.97 9.82 0.73
CA GLN A 28 8.01 9.57 -0.35
C GLN A 28 6.89 8.63 0.10
N LEU A 29 5.69 8.91 -0.40
CA LEU A 29 4.48 8.15 -0.10
C LEU A 29 4.31 6.92 -1.01
N VAL A 30 4.01 5.78 -0.41
CA VAL A 30 3.62 4.53 -1.08
C VAL A 30 2.21 4.17 -0.67
N VAL A 31 1.32 3.98 -1.65
CA VAL A 31 -0.04 3.51 -1.41
C VAL A 31 -0.10 1.99 -1.39
N VAL A 32 -0.81 1.40 -0.43
CA VAL A 32 -1.04 -0.04 -0.37
C VAL A 32 -2.53 -0.32 -0.31
N GLY A 33 -3.00 -1.14 -1.25
CA GLY A 33 -4.32 -1.74 -1.22
C GLY A 33 -4.20 -3.24 -0.99
N CYS A 34 -5.06 -3.81 -0.14
CA CYS A 34 -4.99 -5.24 0.17
C CYS A 34 -6.36 -5.84 0.47
N SER A 35 -6.66 -6.94 -0.21
CA SER A 35 -7.79 -7.81 0.11
C SER A 35 -7.31 -9.03 0.88
N THR A 36 -7.54 -9.06 2.19
CA THR A 36 -7.12 -10.19 3.03
C THR A 36 -7.89 -11.48 2.73
N SER A 37 -9.10 -11.39 2.16
CA SER A 37 -9.81 -12.56 1.65
C SER A 37 -9.12 -13.16 0.43
N GLU A 38 -8.60 -12.33 -0.47
CA GLU A 38 -7.83 -12.81 -1.63
C GLU A 38 -6.49 -13.40 -1.19
N VAL A 39 -5.81 -12.79 -0.21
CA VAL A 39 -4.53 -13.31 0.32
C VAL A 39 -4.74 -14.70 0.92
N ARG A 40 -5.85 -14.91 1.64
CA ARG A 40 -6.21 -16.20 2.21
C ARG A 40 -6.66 -17.22 1.15
N GLY A 41 -7.36 -16.77 0.11
CA GLY A 41 -8.01 -17.64 -0.86
C GLY A 41 -9.11 -18.52 -0.24
N ALA A 42 -9.26 -19.75 -0.74
CA ALA A 42 -10.33 -20.69 -0.37
C ALA A 42 -10.25 -21.29 1.06
N ARG A 43 -9.31 -20.86 1.90
CA ARG A 43 -9.19 -21.36 3.29
C ARG A 43 -10.31 -20.73 4.15
N ILE A 44 -11.05 -21.54 4.91
CA ILE A 44 -12.23 -21.12 5.69
C ILE A 44 -11.82 -20.73 7.12
N GLY A 45 -12.25 -19.55 7.58
CA GLY A 45 -12.18 -19.09 8.99
C GLY A 45 -12.02 -17.57 9.09
N SER A 46 -12.90 -16.85 9.80
CA SER A 46 -12.90 -15.37 9.85
C SER A 46 -11.72 -14.77 10.61
N ASP A 47 -11.25 -15.43 11.67
CA ASP A 47 -10.16 -14.96 12.55
C ASP A 47 -8.83 -14.81 11.80
N SER A 48 -8.64 -15.60 10.75
CA SER A 48 -7.47 -15.53 9.86
C SER A 48 -7.27 -14.17 9.19
N SER A 49 -8.32 -13.36 9.01
CA SER A 49 -8.23 -12.12 8.23
C SER A 49 -7.44 -11.02 8.95
N VAL A 50 -7.44 -11.04 10.29
CA VAL A 50 -6.68 -10.10 11.13
C VAL A 50 -5.21 -10.53 11.18
N GLU A 51 -4.95 -11.83 11.36
CA GLU A 51 -3.59 -12.38 11.36
C GLU A 51 -2.89 -12.16 10.01
N VAL A 52 -3.61 -12.36 8.90
CA VAL A 52 -3.14 -12.06 7.54
C VAL A 52 -2.84 -10.56 7.40
N ALA A 53 -3.74 -9.69 7.86
CA ALA A 53 -3.50 -8.24 7.82
C ALA A 53 -2.25 -7.84 8.63
N GLN A 54 -2.06 -8.42 9.81
CA GLN A 54 -0.89 -8.16 10.66
C GLN A 54 0.40 -8.62 10.00
N ALA A 55 0.42 -9.80 9.38
CA ALA A 55 1.59 -10.31 8.66
C ALA A 55 1.98 -9.39 7.49
N VAL A 56 1.00 -9.01 6.67
CA VAL A 56 1.20 -8.10 5.54
C VAL A 56 1.67 -6.73 6.04
N LEU A 57 1.00 -6.15 7.05
CA LEU A 57 1.38 -4.85 7.58
C LEU A 57 2.79 -4.86 8.19
N SER A 58 3.15 -5.91 8.93
CA SER A 58 4.49 -6.08 9.52
C SER A 58 5.57 -6.10 8.43
N GLY A 59 5.36 -6.86 7.36
CA GLY A 59 6.30 -6.89 6.24
C GLY A 59 6.44 -5.52 5.54
N LEU A 60 5.32 -4.81 5.36
CA LEU A 60 5.34 -3.46 4.78
C LEU A 60 6.08 -2.46 5.66
N MET A 61 5.81 -2.46 6.97
CA MET A 61 6.43 -1.54 7.94
C MET A 61 7.95 -1.76 8.03
N GLN A 62 8.42 -3.01 8.05
CA GLN A 62 9.85 -3.32 8.05
C GLN A 62 10.59 -2.69 6.85
N VAL A 63 10.01 -2.81 5.65
CA VAL A 63 10.62 -2.24 4.45
C VAL A 63 10.46 -0.72 4.43
N ALA A 64 9.31 -0.19 4.85
CA ALA A 64 9.07 1.25 4.91
C ALA A 64 10.07 1.97 5.82
N GLU A 65 10.34 1.41 7.00
CA GLU A 65 11.34 1.91 7.93
C GLU A 65 12.75 1.91 7.31
N ARG A 66 13.17 0.78 6.72
CA ARG A 66 14.49 0.64 6.09
C ARG A 66 14.74 1.68 4.98
N TYR A 67 13.72 2.01 4.18
CA TYR A 67 13.81 2.99 3.10
C TYR A 67 13.40 4.41 3.52
N ALA A 68 12.99 4.60 4.79
CA ALA A 68 12.43 5.82 5.34
C ALA A 68 11.27 6.40 4.50
N VAL A 69 10.43 5.55 3.91
CA VAL A 69 9.25 5.94 3.13
C VAL A 69 7.99 5.93 3.99
N GLN A 70 6.94 6.58 3.51
CA GLN A 70 5.67 6.71 4.21
C GLN A 70 4.62 5.79 3.58
N LEU A 71 3.85 5.08 4.40
CA LEU A 71 2.79 4.20 3.94
C LEU A 71 1.43 4.92 4.00
N ALA A 72 0.60 4.69 2.99
CA ALA A 72 -0.82 5.01 3.01
C ALA A 72 -1.63 3.75 2.72
N VAL A 73 -2.43 3.31 3.69
CA VAL A 73 -3.17 2.05 3.61
C VAL A 73 -4.61 2.34 3.21
N GLN A 74 -4.99 1.90 2.02
CA GLN A 74 -6.30 2.13 1.45
C GLN A 74 -7.38 1.30 2.18
N CYS A 75 -8.49 1.95 2.53
CA CYS A 75 -9.70 1.27 2.96
C CYS A 75 -10.44 0.62 1.76
N CYS A 76 -11.39 -0.27 2.03
CA CYS A 76 -12.30 -0.75 1.00
C CYS A 76 -13.30 0.35 0.56
N GLU A 77 -14.08 0.03 -0.48
CA GLU A 77 -15.08 0.92 -1.08
C GLU A 77 -16.17 1.39 -0.11
N HIS A 78 -16.45 0.67 0.98
CA HIS A 78 -17.41 1.11 2.00
C HIS A 78 -16.98 2.40 2.73
N LEU A 79 -15.68 2.68 2.78
CA LEU A 79 -15.13 3.94 3.28
C LEU A 79 -14.56 4.79 2.14
N ASN A 80 -15.14 4.64 0.94
CA ASN A 80 -14.80 5.43 -0.26
C ASN A 80 -13.31 5.39 -0.63
N ARG A 81 -12.58 4.33 -0.24
CA ARG A 81 -11.13 4.19 -0.46
C ARG A 81 -10.30 5.29 0.21
N ALA A 82 -10.82 5.91 1.27
CA ALA A 82 -10.05 6.75 2.18
C ALA A 82 -8.86 5.97 2.74
N LEU A 83 -7.82 6.66 3.19
CA LEU A 83 -6.54 6.01 3.51
C LEU A 83 -6.10 6.30 4.94
N VAL A 84 -5.62 5.27 5.61
CA VAL A 84 -4.94 5.42 6.90
C VAL A 84 -3.49 5.82 6.65
N VAL A 85 -3.07 6.93 7.26
CA VAL A 85 -1.71 7.48 7.21
C VAL A 85 -1.28 7.94 8.60
N GLU A 86 0.01 8.17 8.82
CA GLU A 86 0.48 8.90 10.01
C GLU A 86 0.09 10.38 9.91
N ARG A 87 -0.21 11.04 11.05
CA ARG A 87 -0.54 12.48 11.07
C ARG A 87 0.55 13.34 10.42
N ALA A 88 1.82 13.00 10.63
CA ALA A 88 2.93 13.68 9.99
C ALA A 88 2.89 13.62 8.45
N VAL A 89 2.29 12.58 7.86
CA VAL A 89 2.07 12.48 6.41
C VAL A 89 0.97 13.44 5.97
N LEU A 90 -0.14 13.49 6.72
CA LEU A 90 -1.24 14.43 6.47
C LEU A 90 -0.71 15.87 6.42
N GLU A 91 0.03 16.28 7.44
CA GLU A 91 0.57 17.64 7.55
C GLU A 91 1.57 17.95 6.45
N ARG A 92 2.51 17.02 6.19
CA ARG A 92 3.56 17.21 5.18
C ARG A 92 3.01 17.31 3.77
N TYR A 93 1.96 16.56 3.45
CA TYR A 93 1.37 16.52 2.10
C TYR A 93 0.15 17.42 1.96
N GLY A 94 -0.32 18.08 3.03
CA GLY A 94 -1.51 18.93 3.01
C GLY A 94 -2.77 18.16 2.65
N LEU A 95 -2.96 16.99 3.28
CA LEU A 95 -4.08 16.10 2.99
C LEU A 95 -5.33 16.49 3.80
N GLU A 96 -6.51 16.21 3.26
CA GLU A 96 -7.78 16.45 3.93
C GLU A 96 -8.10 15.28 4.90
N GLU A 97 -8.24 15.58 6.19
CA GLU A 97 -8.65 14.60 7.20
C GLU A 97 -10.14 14.27 7.07
N VAL A 98 -10.51 13.00 7.18
CA VAL A 98 -11.91 12.55 7.24
C VAL A 98 -12.16 11.76 8.51
N CYS A 99 -13.34 11.96 9.12
CA CYS A 99 -13.65 11.36 10.41
C CYS A 99 -14.24 9.96 10.25
N VAL A 100 -13.39 8.94 10.40
CA VAL A 100 -13.82 7.54 10.50
C VAL A 100 -12.76 6.70 11.22
N ARG A 101 -13.19 5.59 11.83
CA ARG A 101 -12.28 4.56 12.33
C ARG A 101 -12.53 3.25 11.56
N PRO A 102 -11.60 2.81 10.69
CA PRO A 102 -11.76 1.56 9.97
C PRO A 102 -11.86 0.36 10.92
N ALA A 103 -12.71 -0.60 10.56
CA ALA A 103 -12.86 -1.88 11.22
C ALA A 103 -12.82 -3.01 10.19
N PRO A 104 -12.50 -4.26 10.57
CA PRO A 104 -12.45 -5.37 9.62
C PRO A 104 -13.72 -5.52 8.77
N LYS A 105 -14.90 -5.24 9.35
CA LYS A 105 -16.19 -5.31 8.66
C LYS A 105 -16.58 -4.03 7.89
N ALA A 106 -15.86 -2.93 8.08
CA ALA A 106 -16.13 -1.64 7.46
C ALA A 106 -14.81 -0.87 7.27
N GLY A 107 -14.22 -0.97 6.08
CA GLY A 107 -12.91 -0.41 5.75
C GLY A 107 -11.84 -1.47 5.46
N GLY A 108 -11.99 -2.69 5.97
CA GLY A 108 -11.11 -3.83 5.69
C GLY A 108 -10.02 -4.04 6.73
N SER A 109 -9.53 -5.29 6.83
CA SER A 109 -8.62 -5.70 7.92
C SER A 109 -7.27 -5.01 7.89
N LEU A 110 -6.69 -4.74 6.70
CA LEU A 110 -5.38 -4.07 6.62
C LEU A 110 -5.47 -2.63 7.12
N ALA A 111 -6.47 -1.86 6.69
CA ALA A 111 -6.69 -0.49 7.17
C ALA A 111 -7.00 -0.45 8.66
N ALA A 112 -7.83 -1.38 9.17
CA ALA A 112 -8.10 -1.49 10.59
C ALA A 112 -6.83 -1.82 11.42
N CYS A 113 -5.92 -2.63 10.87
CA CYS A 113 -4.64 -2.94 11.48
C CYS A 113 -3.72 -1.71 11.46
N ALA A 114 -3.62 -1.00 10.33
CA ALA A 114 -2.84 0.23 10.22
C ALA A 114 -3.31 1.30 11.24
N MET A 115 -4.62 1.45 11.40
CA MET A 115 -5.23 2.36 12.39
C MET A 115 -4.89 2.00 13.85
N GLN A 116 -4.44 0.78 14.12
CA GLN A 116 -4.02 0.33 15.44
C GLN A 116 -2.50 0.34 15.62
N SER A 117 -1.73 0.17 14.54
CA SER A 117 -0.28 -0.04 14.59
C SER A 117 0.55 1.20 14.29
N PHE A 118 0.01 2.17 13.55
CA PHE A 118 0.67 3.46 13.32
C PHE A 118 0.76 4.26 14.62
N ALA A 119 1.75 5.16 14.69
CA ALA A 119 2.04 5.92 15.90
C ALA A 119 0.97 6.97 16.20
N GLU A 120 0.56 7.73 15.18
CA GLU A 120 -0.52 8.70 15.26
C GLU A 120 -1.40 8.62 14.00
N PRO A 121 -2.22 7.56 13.89
CA PRO A 121 -2.99 7.30 12.67
C PRO A 121 -4.14 8.29 12.49
N VAL A 122 -4.31 8.74 11.26
CA VAL A 122 -5.45 9.54 10.78
C VAL A 122 -5.97 8.95 9.47
N VAL A 123 -7.20 9.28 9.12
CA VAL A 123 -7.80 8.88 7.84
C VAL A 123 -7.90 10.11 6.94
N VAL A 124 -7.45 9.96 5.68
CA VAL A 124 -7.47 11.04 4.67
C VAL A 124 -8.35 10.68 3.49
N GLU A 125 -8.96 11.68 2.86
CA GLU A 125 -9.87 11.50 1.72
C GLU A 125 -9.16 10.90 0.50
N ALA A 126 -8.05 11.50 0.08
CA ALA A 126 -7.26 11.05 -1.06
C ALA A 126 -5.79 11.47 -0.94
N ILE A 127 -4.94 10.89 -1.80
CA ILE A 127 -3.49 11.16 -1.86
C ILE A 127 -2.97 11.16 -3.30
N GLN A 128 -1.72 11.58 -3.46
CA GLN A 128 -0.91 11.39 -4.66
C GLN A 128 0.42 10.70 -4.32
N ALA A 129 0.43 9.37 -4.38
CA ALA A 129 1.57 8.51 -4.06
C ALA A 129 2.61 8.41 -5.18
N HIS A 130 3.84 8.10 -4.81
CA HIS A 130 4.99 7.96 -5.71
C HIS A 130 5.15 6.55 -6.26
N ALA A 131 4.65 5.56 -5.52
CA ALA A 131 4.55 4.17 -5.92
C ALA A 131 3.36 3.55 -5.21
N GLY A 132 3.01 2.33 -5.60
CA GLY A 132 2.02 1.57 -4.85
C GLY A 132 2.03 0.07 -5.14
N LEU A 133 1.51 -0.65 -4.16
CA LEU A 133 1.42 -2.11 -4.12
C LEU A 133 -0.06 -2.50 -3.91
N ASP A 134 -0.63 -3.18 -4.89
CA ASP A 134 -2.00 -3.68 -4.85
C ASP A 134 -1.98 -5.20 -4.69
N ILE A 135 -2.50 -5.68 -3.56
CA ILE A 135 -2.51 -7.08 -3.15
C ILE A 135 -3.96 -7.57 -3.25
N GLY A 136 -4.25 -8.35 -4.29
CA GLY A 136 -5.60 -8.87 -4.54
C GLY A 136 -6.50 -7.92 -5.33
N ASN A 137 -5.92 -7.13 -6.24
CA ASN A 137 -6.63 -6.32 -7.24
C ASN A 137 -7.68 -5.36 -6.65
N THR A 138 -7.33 -4.70 -5.56
CA THR A 138 -8.18 -3.71 -4.89
C THR A 138 -8.27 -2.38 -5.64
N LEU A 139 -7.44 -2.16 -6.67
CA LEU A 139 -7.37 -0.95 -7.50
C LEU A 139 -6.90 0.28 -6.71
N ILE A 140 -5.61 0.61 -6.86
CA ILE A 140 -4.95 1.77 -6.20
C ILE A 140 -4.63 2.93 -7.16
N GLY A 141 -4.99 2.81 -8.44
CA GLY A 141 -4.54 3.71 -9.49
C GLY A 141 -5.00 5.17 -9.32
N MET A 142 -6.14 5.38 -8.65
CA MET A 142 -6.64 6.72 -8.31
C MET A 142 -5.73 7.49 -7.36
N HIS A 143 -4.89 6.78 -6.59
CA HIS A 143 -4.00 7.36 -5.60
C HIS A 143 -2.59 7.64 -6.15
N LEU A 144 -2.26 7.24 -7.37
CA LEU A 144 -0.91 7.40 -7.92
C LEU A 144 -0.73 8.77 -8.60
N LYS A 145 0.44 9.38 -8.40
CA LYS A 145 0.88 10.52 -9.23
C LYS A 145 0.90 10.13 -10.71
N ARG A 146 0.58 11.09 -11.58
CA ARG A 146 0.76 10.92 -13.03
C ARG A 146 2.24 11.14 -13.36
N VAL A 147 2.91 10.26 -14.09
CA VAL A 147 2.42 9.08 -14.84
C VAL A 147 2.72 7.79 -14.09
N ALA A 148 1.71 6.96 -13.83
CA ALA A 148 1.88 5.62 -13.27
C ALA A 148 2.52 4.69 -14.31
N VAL A 149 3.51 3.90 -13.89
CA VAL A 149 4.26 2.95 -14.70
C VAL A 149 4.27 1.60 -13.97
N PRO A 150 3.70 0.54 -14.54
CA PRO A 150 3.72 -0.78 -13.93
C PRO A 150 5.15 -1.27 -13.66
N VAL A 151 5.36 -1.89 -12.51
CA VAL A 151 6.62 -2.55 -12.13
C VAL A 151 6.38 -4.06 -12.16
N ARG A 152 7.26 -4.79 -12.86
CA ARG A 152 7.16 -6.25 -12.99
C ARG A 152 7.96 -6.93 -11.88
N LEU A 153 7.32 -7.13 -10.73
CA LEU A 153 7.93 -7.80 -9.58
C LEU A 153 8.20 -9.29 -9.86
N GLN A 154 9.24 -9.88 -9.31
CA GLN A 154 9.47 -11.32 -9.23
C GLN A 154 8.48 -11.97 -8.25
N GLN A 155 8.21 -11.32 -7.12
CA GLN A 155 7.17 -11.76 -6.19
C GLN A 155 5.78 -11.45 -6.77
N LYS A 156 5.16 -12.46 -7.41
CA LYS A 156 3.87 -12.31 -8.12
C LYS A 156 2.64 -12.42 -7.22
N TYR A 157 2.79 -13.04 -6.06
CA TYR A 157 1.69 -13.33 -5.13
C TYR A 157 2.10 -13.04 -3.69
N ILE A 158 1.13 -12.73 -2.85
CA ILE A 158 1.27 -12.80 -1.38
C ILE A 158 0.12 -13.69 -0.91
N GLY A 159 0.45 -14.84 -0.34
CA GLY A 159 -0.50 -15.94 -0.20
C GLY A 159 -1.11 -16.30 -1.55
N ALA A 160 -2.45 -16.32 -1.64
CA ALA A 160 -3.17 -16.56 -2.88
C ALA A 160 -3.44 -15.28 -3.70
N ALA A 161 -3.18 -14.09 -3.15
CA ALA A 161 -3.52 -12.84 -3.82
C ALA A 161 -2.46 -12.48 -4.87
N PRO A 162 -2.86 -12.14 -6.12
CA PRO A 162 -1.95 -11.57 -7.08
C PRO A 162 -1.47 -10.19 -6.62
N VAL A 163 -0.24 -9.86 -6.94
CA VAL A 163 0.38 -8.57 -6.61
C VAL A 163 0.61 -7.75 -7.88
N VAL A 164 0.08 -6.53 -7.88
CA VAL A 164 0.31 -5.53 -8.92
C VAL A 164 1.06 -4.36 -8.30
N ALA A 165 2.14 -3.93 -8.94
CA ALA A 165 2.95 -2.83 -8.44
C ALA A 165 3.13 -1.76 -9.51
N ALA A 166 3.24 -0.51 -9.08
CA ALA A 166 3.52 0.61 -9.95
C ALA A 166 4.42 1.62 -9.27
N ARG A 167 5.29 2.25 -10.06
CA ARG A 167 5.99 3.48 -9.69
C ARG A 167 5.39 4.64 -10.47
N THR A 168 5.80 5.86 -10.14
CA THR A 168 5.42 7.04 -10.92
C THR A 168 6.66 7.72 -11.49
N ARG A 169 6.46 8.49 -12.56
CA ARG A 169 7.51 9.32 -13.16
C ARG A 169 6.95 10.66 -13.63
N PRO A 170 7.80 11.69 -13.78
CA PRO A 170 7.40 12.93 -14.44
C PRO A 170 6.87 12.67 -15.86
N LYS A 171 5.94 13.53 -16.28
CA LYS A 171 5.51 13.58 -17.68
C LYS A 171 6.71 14.00 -18.53
N LEU A 172 6.98 13.27 -19.60
CA LEU A 172 7.85 13.77 -20.67
C LEU A 172 7.02 14.77 -21.47
N ILE A 173 7.52 16.00 -21.56
CA ILE A 173 6.86 17.10 -22.24
C ILE A 173 7.82 17.75 -23.23
N GLY A 174 7.30 18.26 -24.33
CA GLY A 174 8.10 18.92 -25.35
C GLY A 174 7.57 18.62 -26.76
N GLY A 175 7.86 19.52 -27.70
CA GLY A 175 7.51 19.35 -29.11
C GLY A 175 8.48 18.39 -29.84
N ALA A 176 8.38 18.34 -31.17
CA ALA A 176 9.09 17.36 -32.01
C ALA A 176 10.64 17.34 -31.91
N ARG A 177 11.25 18.35 -31.27
CA ARG A 177 12.70 18.49 -31.11
C ARG A 177 13.17 18.20 -29.69
N ALA A 178 12.28 17.79 -28.79
CA ALA A 178 12.65 17.51 -27.41
C ALA A 178 13.51 16.25 -27.33
N ILE A 179 14.54 16.31 -26.50
CA ILE A 179 15.51 15.24 -26.22
C ILE A 179 15.47 15.01 -24.71
N TYR A 180 15.43 13.76 -24.28
CA TYR A 180 15.27 13.36 -22.88
C TYR A 180 16.42 12.49 -22.36
N GLU A 181 17.44 12.28 -23.22
CA GLU A 181 18.68 11.56 -22.98
C GLU A 181 19.86 12.37 -23.49
#